data_AF-A0A947HWF1-F1
#
_entry.id   AF-A0A947HWF1-F1
#
_cell.length_a   1.000
_cell.length_b   1.000
_cell.length_c   1.000
_cell.angle_alpha   90.00
_cell.angle_beta   90.00
_cell.angle_gamma   90.00
#
_symmetry.space_group_name_H-M   'P 1'
#
loop_
_entity.id
_entity.type
_entity.pdbx_description
1 polymer ?
#
loop_
_entity_poly.entity_id
_entity_poly.type
_entity_poly.pdbx_seq_one_letter_code
_entity_poly.pdbx_strand_id
1 'polypeptide(L)'
;MPKGDRLSYFTRNALIATLPGNDRLPGLDATRLHEFLKDFGREASPLLRLGLWASVVLYHFGPLLTVYLPVPALLLPQRLRERHLEKLCAHPWYAVRSLAFNLKMIAGLCWGRDTAVRACFRMPPLPPDPGTLRRP
;
A
#
# COMPACT_ATOMS: atom_id res chain seq x y z
N MET A 1 -7.07 13.55 19.20
CA MET A 1 -6.74 12.72 18.01
C MET A 1 -6.96 13.56 16.75
N PRO A 2 -5.88 14.02 16.08
CA PRO A 2 -6.00 14.82 14.87
C PRO A 2 -6.58 13.97 13.70
N LYS A 3 -7.50 14.55 12.92
CA LYS A 3 -8.19 13.88 11.79
C LYS A 3 -7.24 13.28 10.74
N GLY A 4 -5.98 13.75 10.66
CA GLY A 4 -4.97 13.25 9.72
C GLY A 4 -4.43 11.84 10.02
N ASP A 5 -4.43 11.40 11.29
CA ASP A 5 -3.83 10.12 11.67
C ASP A 5 -4.66 8.91 11.23
N ARG A 6 -5.99 9.05 11.15
CA ARG A 6 -6.89 7.93 10.82
C ARG A 6 -6.71 7.47 9.38
N LEU A 7 -6.59 8.42 8.46
CA LEU A 7 -6.43 8.10 7.03
C LEU A 7 -5.05 7.48 6.76
N SER A 8 -4.03 7.89 7.52
CA SER A 8 -2.70 7.27 7.55
C SER A 8 -2.77 5.81 8.02
N TYR A 9 -3.55 5.52 9.07
CA TYR A 9 -3.73 4.16 9.58
C TYR A 9 -4.37 3.20 8.56
N PHE A 10 -5.50 3.56 7.96
CA PHE A 10 -6.17 2.73 6.95
C PHE A 10 -5.27 2.50 5.74
N THR A 11 -4.58 3.55 5.29
CA THR A 11 -3.66 3.46 4.15
C THR A 11 -2.51 2.51 4.46
N ARG A 12 -1.88 2.65 5.64
CA ARG A 12 -0.82 1.76 6.10
C ARG A 12 -1.29 0.30 6.15
N ASN A 13 -2.48 0.03 6.68
CA ASN A 13 -3.01 -1.32 6.76
C ASN A 13 -3.20 -1.96 5.37
N ALA A 14 -3.81 -1.24 4.44
CA ALA A 14 -4.03 -1.72 3.07
C ALA A 14 -2.70 -2.03 2.35
N LEU A 15 -1.71 -1.16 2.52
CA LEU A 15 -0.38 -1.31 1.90
C LEU A 15 0.41 -2.48 2.51
N ILE A 16 0.40 -2.66 3.83
CA ILE A 16 1.05 -3.80 4.49
C ILE A 16 0.41 -5.11 4.05
N ALA A 17 -0.93 -5.15 3.91
CA ALA A 17 -1.62 -6.34 3.44
C ALA A 17 -1.25 -6.71 2.00
N THR A 18 -0.77 -5.75 1.19
CA THR A 18 -0.36 -6.02 -0.19
C THR A 18 1.02 -6.65 -0.31
N LEU A 19 1.94 -6.32 0.61
CA LEU A 19 3.29 -6.87 0.69
C LEU A 19 3.62 -7.28 2.15
N PRO A 20 3.05 -8.40 2.62
CA PRO A 20 3.36 -8.94 3.94
C PRO A 20 4.80 -9.47 3.97
N GLY A 21 5.42 -9.43 5.15
CA GLY A 21 6.74 -10.03 5.37
C GLY A 21 6.70 -11.55 5.36
N ASN A 22 7.85 -12.17 5.07
CA ASN A 22 8.08 -13.60 5.22
C ASN A 22 9.50 -13.86 5.70
N ASP A 23 9.86 -15.12 5.95
CA ASP A 23 11.16 -15.51 6.51
C ASP A 23 12.38 -15.06 5.67
N ARG A 24 12.18 -14.74 4.39
CA ARG A 24 13.26 -14.40 3.44
C ARG A 24 13.29 -12.92 3.08
N LEU A 25 12.14 -12.25 3.10
CA LEU A 25 11.99 -10.88 2.63
C LEU A 25 11.25 -10.04 3.68
N PRO A 26 11.77 -8.85 4.01
CA PRO A 26 11.10 -7.96 4.94
C PRO A 26 9.77 -7.48 4.34
N GLY A 27 8.75 -7.43 5.18
CA GLY A 27 7.45 -6.90 4.83
C GLY A 27 7.45 -5.39 4.78
N LEU A 28 6.36 -4.81 4.26
CA LEU A 28 6.22 -3.35 4.22
C LEU A 28 6.17 -2.70 5.61
N ASP A 29 5.80 -3.47 6.63
CA ASP A 29 5.78 -3.07 8.04
C ASP A 29 7.18 -2.82 8.62
N ALA A 30 8.21 -3.49 8.10
CA ALA A 30 9.60 -3.31 8.46
C ALA A 30 10.31 -2.18 7.70
N THR A 31 9.65 -1.58 6.69
CA THR A 31 10.20 -0.48 5.88
C THR A 31 9.83 0.89 6.45
N ARG A 32 10.45 1.96 5.93
CA ARG A 32 10.14 3.36 6.27
C ARG A 32 8.83 3.88 5.64
N LEU A 33 7.76 3.11 5.75
CA LEU A 33 6.46 3.39 5.15
C LEU A 33 5.86 4.74 5.57
N HIS A 34 6.07 5.16 6.81
CA HIS A 34 5.56 6.44 7.29
C HIS A 34 6.23 7.64 6.59
N GLU A 35 7.56 7.60 6.46
CA GLU A 35 8.34 8.63 5.76
C GLU A 35 7.94 8.65 4.28
N PHE A 36 7.80 7.48 3.65
CA PHE A 36 7.35 7.38 2.27
C PHE A 36 5.96 7.99 2.07
N LEU A 37 4.98 7.72 2.94
CA LEU A 37 3.64 8.30 2.82
C LEU A 37 3.62 9.82 3.04
N LYS A 38 4.51 10.34 3.88
CA LYS A 38 4.69 11.78 4.09
C LYS A 38 5.25 12.45 2.83
N ASP A 39 6.28 11.87 2.23
CA ASP A 39 6.85 12.34 0.97
C ASP A 39 5.80 12.24 -0.15
N PHE A 40 5.16 11.08 -0.29
CA PHE A 40 4.11 10.83 -1.28
C PHE A 40 2.96 11.84 -1.17
N GLY A 41 2.49 12.15 0.04
CA GLY A 41 1.44 13.15 0.25
C GLY A 41 1.83 14.57 -0.19
N ARG A 42 3.12 14.91 -0.14
CA ARG A 42 3.66 16.22 -0.54
C ARG A 42 3.91 16.31 -2.04
N GLU A 43 4.39 15.23 -2.65
CA GLU A 43 4.92 15.24 -4.01
C GLU A 43 3.97 14.70 -5.05
N ALA A 44 3.16 13.71 -4.68
CA ALA A 44 2.27 13.04 -5.61
C ALA A 44 1.25 14.04 -6.18
N SER A 45 0.98 13.90 -7.48
CA SER A 45 -0.07 14.65 -8.12
C SER A 45 -1.42 14.40 -7.43
N PRO A 46 -2.36 15.38 -7.43
CA PRO A 46 -3.67 15.20 -6.81
C PRO A 46 -4.40 13.95 -7.31
N LEU A 47 -4.24 13.61 -8.60
CA LEU A 47 -4.84 12.43 -9.20
C LEU A 47 -4.26 11.13 -8.63
N LEU A 48 -2.95 11.06 -8.39
CA LEU A 48 -2.32 9.88 -7.80
C LEU A 48 -2.71 9.71 -6.33
N ARG A 49 -2.87 10.83 -5.60
CA ARG A 49 -3.40 10.82 -4.22
C ARG A 49 -4.85 10.34 -4.17
N LEU A 50 -5.68 10.81 -5.10
CA LEU A 50 -7.07 10.34 -5.26
C LEU A 50 -7.10 8.84 -5.60
N GLY A 51 -6.22 8.39 -6.50
CA GLY A 51 -6.08 6.99 -6.86
C GLY A 51 -5.72 6.12 -5.65
N LEU A 52 -4.75 6.54 -4.83
CA LEU A 52 -4.41 5.83 -3.59
C LEU A 52 -5.61 5.76 -2.64
N TRP A 53 -6.28 6.89 -2.40
CA TRP A 53 -7.45 6.94 -1.54
C TRP A 53 -8.57 6.01 -2.03
N ALA A 54 -8.90 6.04 -3.32
CA ALA A 54 -9.89 5.15 -3.94
C ALA A 54 -9.49 3.67 -3.80
N SER A 55 -8.20 3.37 -3.93
CA SER A 55 -7.68 2.00 -3.78
C SER A 55 -7.78 1.51 -2.33
N VAL A 56 -7.51 2.38 -1.36
CA VAL A 56 -7.67 2.07 0.07
C VAL A 56 -9.14 1.84 0.44
N VAL A 57 -10.05 2.68 -0.05
CA VAL A 57 -11.50 2.50 0.13
C VAL A 57 -11.94 1.17 -0.48
N LEU A 58 -11.55 0.90 -1.72
CA LEU A 58 -11.85 -0.37 -2.40
C LEU A 58 -11.32 -1.57 -1.62
N TYR A 59 -10.11 -1.52 -1.06
CA TYR A 59 -9.58 -2.61 -0.25
C TYR A 59 -10.40 -2.82 1.02
N HIS A 60 -10.81 -1.76 1.72
CA HIS A 60 -11.53 -1.93 2.99
C HIS A 60 -12.98 -2.39 2.80
N PHE A 61 -13.67 -1.89 1.77
CA PHE A 61 -15.09 -2.21 1.50
C PHE A 61 -15.30 -3.29 0.43
N GLY A 62 -14.24 -3.64 -0.31
CA GLY A 62 -14.23 -4.69 -1.32
C GLY A 62 -14.47 -6.12 -0.83
N PRO A 63 -14.34 -6.49 0.47
CA PRO A 63 -14.74 -7.81 0.94
C PRO A 63 -16.16 -8.20 0.54
N LEU A 64 -17.09 -7.23 0.49
CA LEU A 64 -18.46 -7.45 0.03
C LEU A 64 -18.53 -7.96 -1.42
N LEU A 65 -17.63 -7.48 -2.28
CA LEU A 65 -17.58 -7.83 -3.70
C LEU A 65 -16.78 -9.10 -3.98
N THR A 66 -15.96 -9.56 -3.04
CA THR A 66 -14.94 -10.59 -3.30
C THR A 66 -15.15 -11.84 -2.45
N VAL A 67 -15.24 -11.69 -1.13
CA VAL A 67 -15.45 -12.79 -0.19
C VAL A 67 -16.89 -12.82 0.35
N TYR A 68 -17.76 -11.96 -0.17
CA TYR A 68 -19.19 -11.86 0.16
C TYR A 68 -19.48 -11.67 1.65
N LEU A 69 -18.53 -11.05 2.36
CA LEU A 69 -18.65 -10.77 3.79
C LEU A 69 -18.79 -9.26 3.99
N PRO A 70 -19.86 -8.77 4.64
CA PRO A 70 -20.10 -7.35 4.85
C PRO A 70 -19.28 -6.79 6.03
N VAL A 71 -18.02 -7.20 6.13
CA VAL A 71 -17.09 -6.70 7.15
C VAL A 71 -15.89 -6.04 6.49
N PRO A 72 -15.37 -4.93 7.06
CA PRO A 72 -14.17 -4.31 6.54
C PRO A 72 -12.98 -5.27 6.52
N ALA A 73 -12.09 -5.13 5.54
CA ALA A 73 -10.91 -6.00 5.40
C ALA A 73 -10.01 -6.04 6.66
N LEU A 74 -10.06 -4.99 7.49
CA LEU A 74 -9.37 -4.92 8.79
C LEU A 74 -9.78 -6.02 9.78
N LEU A 75 -11.04 -6.43 9.75
CA LEU A 75 -11.61 -7.40 10.69
C LEU A 75 -11.53 -8.83 10.15
N LEU A 76 -11.10 -9.01 8.89
CA LEU A 76 -10.99 -10.32 8.29
C LEU A 76 -9.78 -11.08 8.87
N PRO A 77 -9.93 -12.39 9.13
CA PRO A 77 -8.81 -13.29 9.38
C PRO A 77 -7.77 -13.25 8.25
N GLN A 78 -6.50 -13.53 8.57
CA GLN A 78 -5.40 -13.46 7.59
C GLN A 78 -5.68 -14.20 6.28
N ARG A 79 -6.10 -15.47 6.35
CA ARG A 79 -6.41 -16.28 5.16
C ARG A 79 -7.51 -15.65 4.28
N LEU A 80 -8.50 -15.00 4.89
CA LEU A 80 -9.57 -14.33 4.15
C LEU A 80 -9.12 -13.00 3.55
N ARG A 81 -8.21 -12.27 4.21
CA ARG A 81 -7.59 -11.06 3.66
C ARG A 81 -6.74 -11.37 2.43
N GLU A 82 -5.95 -12.44 2.48
CA GLU A 82 -5.15 -12.92 1.34
C GLU A 82 -6.06 -13.26 0.14
N ARG A 83 -7.08 -14.09 0.38
CA ARG A 83 -8.07 -14.45 -0.66
C ARG A 83 -8.83 -13.23 -1.20
N HIS A 84 -9.16 -12.27 -0.34
CA HIS A 84 -9.80 -11.01 -0.74
C HIS A 84 -8.89 -10.22 -1.70
N LEU A 85 -7.60 -10.08 -1.35
CA LEU A 85 -6.62 -9.37 -2.17
C LEU A 85 -6.39 -10.07 -3.53
N GLU A 86 -6.29 -11.39 -3.55
CA GLU A 86 -6.19 -12.17 -4.78
C GLU A 86 -7.38 -11.92 -5.71
N LYS A 87 -8.60 -11.98 -5.15
CA LYS A 87 -9.83 -11.71 -5.92
C LYS A 87 -9.94 -10.27 -6.41
N LEU A 88 -9.49 -9.29 -5.62
CA LEU A 88 -9.41 -7.90 -6.08
C LEU A 88 -8.48 -7.76 -7.30
N CYS A 89 -7.33 -8.43 -7.28
CA CYS A 89 -6.37 -8.39 -8.38
C CYS A 89 -6.88 -9.12 -9.63
N ALA A 90 -7.69 -10.17 -9.47
CA ALA A 90 -8.26 -10.96 -10.55
C ALA A 90 -9.69 -10.52 -10.94
N HIS A 91 -10.18 -9.40 -10.42
CA HIS A 91 -11.58 -8.99 -10.60
C HIS A 91 -11.90 -8.70 -12.07
N PRO A 92 -13.07 -9.13 -12.59
CA PRO A 92 -13.44 -8.92 -14.00
C PRO A 92 -13.59 -7.44 -14.37
N TRP A 93 -13.99 -6.60 -13.42
CA TRP A 93 -14.09 -5.16 -13.66
C TRP A 93 -12.73 -4.49 -13.66
N TYR A 94 -12.38 -3.90 -14.80
CA TYR A 94 -11.10 -3.23 -15.01
C TYR A 94 -10.82 -2.15 -13.97
N ALA A 95 -11.82 -1.34 -13.60
CA ALA A 95 -11.64 -0.29 -12.59
C ALA A 95 -11.19 -0.85 -11.23
N VAL A 96 -11.78 -1.98 -10.81
CA VAL A 96 -11.41 -2.67 -9.56
C VAL A 96 -9.98 -3.18 -9.63
N ARG A 97 -9.63 -3.85 -10.74
CA ARG A 97 -8.29 -4.40 -10.96
C ARG A 97 -7.23 -3.29 -11.06
N SER A 98 -7.55 -2.18 -11.72
CA SER A 98 -6.67 -1.01 -11.86
C SER A 98 -6.37 -0.36 -10.51
N LEU A 99 -7.38 -0.21 -9.65
CA LEU A 99 -7.19 0.29 -8.28
C LEU A 99 -6.40 -0.70 -7.41
N ALA A 100 -6.67 -2.00 -7.52
CA ALA A 100 -5.87 -3.02 -6.84
C ALA A 100 -4.40 -3.00 -7.29
N PHE A 101 -4.15 -2.81 -8.58
CA PHE A 101 -2.81 -2.63 -9.14
C PHE A 101 -2.15 -1.35 -8.60
N ASN A 102 -2.87 -0.22 -8.57
CA ASN A 102 -2.34 1.04 -8.04
C ASN A 102 -1.89 0.90 -6.57
N LEU A 103 -2.67 0.21 -5.74
CA LEU A 103 -2.28 -0.10 -4.37
C LEU A 103 -0.96 -0.90 -4.31
N LYS A 104 -0.85 -1.96 -5.11
CA LYS A 104 0.38 -2.79 -5.22
C LYS A 104 1.57 -1.99 -5.74
N MET A 105 1.36 -1.14 -6.73
CA MET A 105 2.41 -0.29 -7.29
C MET A 105 2.97 0.64 -6.21
N ILE A 106 2.12 1.33 -5.46
CA ILE A 106 2.55 2.24 -4.39
C ILE A 106 3.26 1.47 -3.27
N ALA A 107 2.74 0.31 -2.88
CA ALA A 107 3.41 -0.58 -1.93
C ALA A 107 4.81 -0.99 -2.43
N GLY A 108 4.91 -1.39 -3.71
CA GLY A 108 6.17 -1.76 -4.35
C GLY A 108 7.19 -0.62 -4.45
N LEU A 109 6.74 0.61 -4.70
CA LEU A 109 7.60 1.80 -4.70
C LEU A 109 8.21 2.05 -3.31
N CYS A 110 7.41 1.95 -2.26
CA CYS A 110 7.88 2.06 -0.88
C CYS A 110 8.87 0.93 -0.55
N TRP A 111 8.51 -0.30 -0.88
CA TRP A 111 9.32 -1.49 -0.61
C TRP A 111 10.67 -1.45 -1.33
N GLY A 112 10.68 -1.11 -2.63
CA GLY A 112 11.90 -1.03 -3.43
C GLY A 112 12.82 0.14 -3.10
N ARG A 113 12.34 1.15 -2.36
CA ARG A 113 13.15 2.26 -1.83
C ARG A 113 13.97 1.85 -0.60
N ASP A 114 13.52 0.85 0.14
CA ASP A 114 14.13 0.44 1.40
C ASP A 114 15.48 -0.26 1.22
N THR A 115 16.48 0.09 2.03
CA THR A 115 17.84 -0.43 1.90
C THR A 115 17.95 -1.89 2.31
N ALA A 116 17.17 -2.36 3.29
CA ALA A 116 17.19 -3.76 3.73
C ALA A 116 16.60 -4.66 2.65
N VAL A 117 15.49 -4.24 2.05
CA VAL A 117 14.90 -4.93 0.87
C VAL A 117 15.92 -5.04 -0.25
N ARG A 118 16.56 -3.92 -0.63
CA ARG A 118 17.53 -3.89 -1.73
C ARG A 118 18.76 -4.76 -1.46
N ALA A 119 19.22 -4.81 -0.21
CA ALA A 119 20.33 -5.67 0.20
C ALA A 119 20.02 -7.16 0.01
N CYS A 120 18.78 -7.61 0.26
CA CYS A 120 18.35 -8.98 -0.04
C CYS A 120 18.53 -9.36 -1.52
N PHE A 121 18.39 -8.38 -2.43
CA PHE A 121 18.60 -8.57 -3.87
C PHE A 121 20.01 -8.20 -4.36
N ARG A 122 20.96 -7.93 -3.44
CA ARG A 122 22.32 -7.46 -3.77
C ARG A 122 22.34 -6.19 -4.63
N MET A 123 21.34 -5.33 -4.47
CA MET A 123 21.27 -4.05 -5.16
C MET A 123 21.91 -2.95 -4.32
N PRO A 124 22.61 -1.98 -4.94
CA PRO A 124 23.15 -0.84 -4.22
C PRO A 124 22.02 0.00 -3.63
N PRO A 125 22.23 0.68 -2.49
CA PRO A 125 21.27 1.63 -1.95
C PRO A 125 20.99 2.75 -2.97
N LEU A 126 19.79 3.32 -2.93
CA LEU A 126 19.49 4.50 -3.74
C LEU A 126 20.38 5.67 -3.28
N PRO A 127 20.83 6.53 -4.22
CA PRO A 127 21.54 7.75 -3.86
C PRO A 127 20.66 8.63 -2.97
N PRO A 128 21.29 9.44 -2.08
CA PRO A 128 20.54 10.40 -1.28
C PRO A 128 19.76 11.35 -2.18
N ASP A 129 18.60 11.80 -1.69
CA ASP A 129 17.77 12.76 -2.40
C ASP A 129 18.58 14.04 -2.70
N PRO A 130 18.60 14.53 -3.95
CA PRO A 130 19.32 15.76 -4.33
C PRO A 130 18.70 17.05 -3.74
N GLY A 131 17.71 16.96 -2.86
CA GLY A 131 17.05 18.11 -2.22
C GLY A 131 16.02 18.78 -3.12
N THR A 132 15.55 18.09 -4.15
CA THR A 132 14.51 18.58 -5.08
C THR A 132 13.10 18.47 -4.51
N LEU A 133 12.95 17.90 -3.30
CA LEU A 133 11.63 17.68 -2.71
C LEU A 133 10.95 19.03 -2.44
N ARG A 134 9.64 19.11 -2.74
CA ARG A 134 8.86 20.35 -2.51
C ARG A 134 8.87 20.71 -1.04
N ARG A 135 9.50 21.84 -0.67
CA ARG A 135 9.56 22.36 0.72
C ARG A 135 8.14 22.64 1.28
N PRO A 136 7.94 22.53 2.60
CA PRO A 136 6.65 22.83 3.24
C PRO A 136 6.25 24.29 3.06
#